data_AF-A0ABD4ZDP4-F1
#
_entry.id   AF-A0ABD4ZDP4-F1
#
_cell.length_a   1.000
_cell.length_b   1.000
_cell.length_c   1.000
_cell.angle_alpha   90.00
_cell.angle_beta   90.00
_cell.angle_gamma   90.00
#
_symmetry.space_group_name_H-M   'P 1'
#
loop_
_entity.id
_entity.type
_entity.pdbx_description
1 polymer ?
#
loop_
_entity_poly.entity_id
_entity_poly.type
_entity_poly.pdbx_seq_one_letter_code
_entity_poly.pdbx_strand_id
1 'polypeptide(L)' 'KGAELLDFVKNKEDFSMVGGFFKPLTKPGLGVEIDEAKVIEFSKNAPDWRNPLWRHEDNSVAEW' A
#
# COMPACT_ATOMS: atom_id res chain seq x y z
N LYS A 1 -3.99 -14.76 -0.44
CA LYS A 1 -2.66 -14.17 -0.73
C LYS A 1 -2.86 -12.67 -0.78
N GLY A 2 -2.17 -11.91 0.08
CA GLY A 2 -2.22 -10.45 0.06
C GLY A 2 -1.47 -9.90 -1.15
N ALA A 3 -1.65 -8.60 -1.41
CA ALA A 3 -0.81 -7.85 -2.33
C ALA A 3 0.33 -7.19 -1.54
N GLU A 4 1.53 -7.20 -2.10
CA GLU A 4 2.71 -6.53 -1.56
C GLU A 4 2.85 -5.11 -2.13
N LEU A 5 3.70 -4.29 -1.50
CA LEU A 5 3.87 -2.85 -1.77
C LEU A 5 3.94 -2.50 -3.28
N LEU A 6 4.66 -3.29 -4.07
CA LEU A 6 4.93 -3.00 -5.48
C LEU A 6 4.12 -3.88 -6.45
N ASP A 7 3.08 -4.56 -5.99
CA ASP A 7 2.33 -5.49 -6.85
C ASP A 7 1.50 -4.82 -7.93
N PHE A 8 1.16 -3.55 -7.76
CA PHE A 8 0.38 -2.75 -8.71
C PHE A 8 1.22 -1.73 -9.48
N VAL A 9 2.55 -1.78 -9.33
CA VAL A 9 3.48 -0.85 -9.97
C VAL A 9 4.25 -1.58 -11.07
N LYS A 10 4.25 -1.01 -12.29
CA LYS A 10 4.98 -1.54 -13.44
C LYS A 10 6.47 -1.22 -13.37
N ASN A 11 6.83 0.00 -13.00
CA ASN A 11 8.20 0.48 -12.91
C ASN A 11 8.85 0.18 -11.54
N LYS A 12 8.85 -1.09 -11.10
CA LYS A 12 9.31 -1.50 -9.75
C LYS A 12 10.75 -1.08 -9.44
N GLU A 13 11.63 -1.10 -10.44
CA GLU A 13 13.05 -0.78 -10.29
C GLU A 13 13.30 0.68 -9.85
N ASP A 14 12.38 1.59 -10.16
CA ASP A 14 12.45 3.00 -9.75
C ASP A 14 12.33 3.14 -8.21
N PHE A 15 11.77 2.12 -7.54
CA PHE A 15 11.63 1.99 -6.09
C PHE A 15 12.70 1.08 -5.47
N SER A 16 13.85 0.91 -6.11
CA SER A 16 14.96 0.17 -5.50
C SER A 16 15.51 0.90 -4.26
N MET A 17 15.63 0.18 -3.15
CA MET A 17 16.26 0.68 -1.93
C MET A 17 17.75 0.35 -1.92
N VAL A 18 18.58 1.34 -1.63
CA VAL A 18 20.03 1.18 -1.44
C VAL A 18 20.41 1.76 -0.08
N GLY A 19 20.95 0.92 0.81
CA GLY A 19 21.37 1.34 2.15
C GLY A 19 20.22 1.82 3.04
N GLY A 20 18.98 1.39 2.79
CA GLY A 20 17.80 1.85 3.54
C GLY A 20 17.14 3.10 2.96
N PHE A 21 17.61 3.62 1.83
CA PHE A 21 17.10 4.84 1.22
C PHE A 21 16.55 4.61 -0.19
N PHE A 22 15.52 5.36 -0.55
CA PHE A 22 15.04 5.48 -1.93
C PHE A 22 15.76 6.61 -2.65
N LYS A 23 15.92 6.47 -3.97
CA LYS A 23 16.34 7.57 -4.84
C LYS A 23 15.12 8.45 -5.20
N PRO A 24 15.32 9.72 -5.54
CA PRO A 24 14.25 10.53 -6.12
C PRO A 24 13.72 9.90 -7.41
N LEU A 25 12.40 9.90 -7.58
CA LEU A 25 11.75 9.46 -8.81
C LEU A 25 11.89 10.56 -9.87
N THR A 26 12.47 10.24 -11.02
CA THR A 26 12.82 11.23 -12.06
C THR A 26 11.83 11.29 -13.22
N LYS A 27 10.81 10.43 -13.21
CA LYS A 27 9.76 10.41 -14.23
C LYS A 27 8.73 11.52 -14.00
N PRO A 28 8.00 11.96 -15.04
CA PRO A 28 6.99 13.01 -14.89
C PRO A 28 5.91 12.70 -13.84
N GLY A 29 5.32 13.75 -13.28
CA GLY A 29 4.25 13.63 -12.29
C GLY A 29 4.76 12.99 -10.99
N LEU A 30 4.02 12.00 -10.49
CA LEU A 30 4.42 11.24 -9.29
C LEU A 30 5.55 10.24 -9.54
N GLY A 31 5.91 10.00 -10.81
CA GLY A 31 6.93 9.01 -11.17
C GLY A 31 6.53 7.55 -10.98
N VAL A 32 5.23 7.26 -10.87
CA VAL A 32 4.69 5.90 -10.68
C VAL A 32 3.88 5.49 -11.90
N GLU A 33 4.19 4.31 -12.45
CA GLU A 33 3.42 3.68 -13.53
C GLU A 33 2.58 2.54 -12.94
N ILE A 34 1.25 2.73 -12.90
CA ILE A 34 0.33 1.77 -12.29
C ILE A 34 -0.11 0.69 -13.29
N ASP A 35 -0.24 -0.54 -12.80
CA ASP A 35 -0.98 -1.60 -13.46
C ASP A 35 -2.48 -1.50 -13.16
N GLU A 36 -3.15 -0.62 -13.91
CA GLU A 36 -4.56 -0.30 -13.72
C GLU A 36 -5.47 -1.51 -13.89
N ALA A 37 -5.18 -2.41 -14.84
CA ALA A 37 -5.97 -3.61 -15.06
C ALA A 37 -5.98 -4.50 -13.80
N LYS A 38 -4.81 -4.67 -13.18
CA LYS A 38 -4.66 -5.42 -11.93
C LYS A 38 -5.35 -4.71 -10.75
N VAL A 39 -5.28 -3.38 -10.67
CA VAL A 39 -6.01 -2.60 -9.66
C VAL A 39 -7.53 -2.82 -9.78
N ILE A 40 -8.08 -2.73 -11.00
CA ILE A 40 -9.51 -2.93 -11.27
C ILE A 40 -9.93 -4.37 -10.95
N GLU A 41 -9.09 -5.36 -11.21
CA GLU A 41 -9.40 -6.76 -10.90
C GLU A 41 -9.44 -7.00 -9.38
N PHE A 42 -8.44 -6.52 -8.65
CA PHE A 42 -8.34 -6.73 -7.20
C PHE A 42 -9.40 -5.93 -6.43
N SER A 43 -9.77 -4.74 -6.90
CA SER A 43 -10.76 -3.88 -6.22
C SER A 43 -12.15 -4.53 -6.17
N LYS A 44 -12.49 -5.42 -7.11
CA LYS A 44 -13.77 -6.15 -7.12
C LYS A 44 -13.99 -7.04 -5.90
N ASN A 45 -12.91 -7.47 -5.25
CA ASN A 45 -12.95 -8.42 -4.14
C ASN A 45 -12.24 -7.86 -2.88
N ALA A 46 -12.07 -6.54 -2.78
CA ALA A 46 -11.47 -5.92 -1.62
C ALA A 46 -12.43 -6.00 -0.42
N PRO A 47 -12.01 -6.58 0.73
CA PRO A 47 -12.84 -6.58 1.92
C PRO A 47 -13.04 -5.15 2.43
N ASP A 48 -14.19 -4.89 3.04
CA ASP A 48 -14.48 -3.61 3.69
C ASP A 48 -13.64 -3.50 4.97
N TRP A 49 -12.40 -3.01 4.82
CA TRP A 49 -11.43 -2.97 5.90
C TRP A 49 -11.88 -2.02 7.00
N ARG A 50 -11.67 -2.44 8.24
CA ARG A 50 -11.97 -1.70 9.46
C ARG A 50 -10.77 -1.83 10.40
N ASN A 51 -10.46 -0.75 11.11
CA ASN A 51 -9.44 -0.78 12.15
C ASN A 51 -9.85 -1.79 13.24
N PRO A 52 -8.90 -2.56 13.80
CA PRO A 52 -9.18 -3.34 15.00
C PRO A 52 -9.57 -2.41 16.15
N LEU A 53 -10.64 -2.73 16.87
CA LEU A 53 -11.07 -1.97 18.04
C LEU A 53 -10.34 -2.49 19.28
N TRP A 54 -9.57 -1.60 19.90
CA TRP A 54 -8.89 -1.88 21.17
C TRP A 54 -9.70 -1.34 22.34
N ARG A 55 -9.69 -2.08 23.44
CA ARG A 55 -10.38 -1.71 24.67
C ARG A 55 -9.46 -1.89 25.87
N HIS A 56 -9.58 -0.98 26.83
CA HIS A 56 -8.95 -1.12 28.15
C HIS A 56 -9.65 -2.21 28.96
N GLU A 57 -9.06 -2.60 30.10
CA GLU A 57 -9.64 -3.63 31.00
C GLU A 57 -11.03 -3.26 31.52
N ASP A 58 -11.31 -1.97 31.67
CA ASP A 58 -12.61 -1.41 32.06
C ASP A 58 -13.61 -1.32 30.88
N ASN A 59 -13.26 -1.87 29.73
CA ASN A 59 -14.03 -1.90 28.49
C ASN A 59 -14.20 -0.54 27.78
N SER A 60 -13.55 0.53 28.27
CA SER A 60 -13.48 1.80 27.55
C SER A 60 -12.68 1.67 26.25
N VAL A 61 -12.97 2.53 25.26
CA VAL A 61 -12.30 2.51 23.96
C VAL A 61 -10.90 3.07 24.11
N ALA A 62 -9.90 2.32 23.64
CA ALA A 62 -8.52 2.81 23.56
C ALA A 62 -8.32 3.61 22.26
N GLU A 63 -7.50 4.66 22.35
CA GLU A 63 -7.00 5.36 21.17
C GLU A 63 -6.17 4.41 20.29
N TRP A 64 -6.30 4.56 18.98
CA TRP A 64 -5.57 3.75 18.01
C TRP A 64 -4.13 4.20 17.86
#